data_AF-A0A2M7YZW1-F1
#
_entry.id   AF-A0A2M7YZW1-F1
#
_cell.length_a   1.000
_cell.length_b   1.000
_cell.length_c   1.000
_cell.angle_alpha   90.00
_cell.angle_beta   90.00
_cell.angle_gamma   90.00
#
_symmetry.space_group_name_H-M   'P 1'
#
loop_
_entity.id
_entity.type
_entity.pdbx_description
1 polymer ?
#
loop_
_entity_poly.entity_id
_entity_poly.type
_entity_poly.pdbx_seq_one_letter_code
_entity_poly.pdbx_strand_id
1 'polypeptide(L)'
;METYEMQLGPEGFLPPSVSTLGVIGPSSGQGLVLGKRVPMEHAIEEAARRLLQAKNPTIFPGPLVLWAWNEQAKQEAKAVKALADAVPAKLIPMADYRPKYPKIYPER
;
A
#
# COMPACT_ATOMS: atom_id res chain seq x y z
N MET A 1 -23.14 12.04 12.55
CA MET A 1 -21.71 11.91 12.92
C MET A 1 -20.89 12.51 11.81
N GLU A 2 -19.96 13.40 12.13
CA GLU A 2 -19.01 13.91 11.14
C GLU A 2 -18.16 12.74 10.61
N THR A 3 -17.87 12.75 9.32
CA THR A 3 -17.04 11.72 8.69
C THR A 3 -15.59 11.93 9.13
N TYR A 4 -15.00 10.92 9.80
CA TYR A 4 -13.60 10.98 10.20
C TYR A 4 -12.68 11.10 8.98
N GLU A 5 -11.73 12.02 9.06
CA GLU A 5 -10.70 12.26 8.07
C GLU A 5 -9.33 12.16 8.74
N MET A 6 -8.52 11.20 8.27
CA MET A 6 -7.15 11.03 8.77
C MET A 6 -6.33 12.28 8.49
N GLN A 7 -5.57 12.72 9.49
CA GLN A 7 -4.62 13.82 9.35
C GLN A 7 -3.22 13.29 9.07
N LEU A 8 -2.44 14.03 8.29
CA LEU A 8 -1.03 13.69 8.06
C LEU A 8 -0.20 14.09 9.29
N GLY A 9 0.44 13.12 9.93
CA GLY A 9 1.30 13.37 11.08
C GLY A 9 1.23 12.24 12.11
N PRO A 10 1.96 12.37 13.23
CA PRO A 10 1.88 11.38 14.29
C PRO A 10 0.53 11.53 15.03
N GLU A 11 -0.32 10.51 14.93
CA GLU A 11 -1.54 10.37 15.75
C GLU A 11 -1.24 9.83 17.17
N GLY A 12 0.04 9.70 17.53
CA GLY A 12 0.52 9.11 18.78
C GLY A 12 1.21 7.76 18.57
N PHE A 13 1.70 7.16 19.67
CA PHE A 13 2.41 5.88 19.63
C PHE A 13 1.45 4.68 19.42
N LEU A 14 0.22 4.79 19.91
CA LEU A 14 -0.84 3.78 19.80
C LEU A 14 -2.13 4.44 19.31
N PRO A 15 -2.21 4.84 18.03
CA PRO A 15 -3.42 5.43 17.49
C PRO A 15 -4.57 4.40 17.51
N PRO A 16 -5.82 4.83 17.73
CA PRO A 16 -6.97 3.97 17.60
C PRO A 16 -7.08 3.43 16.16
N SER A 17 -7.71 2.27 16.00
CA SER A 17 -7.98 1.74 14.65
C SER A 17 -8.92 2.67 13.90
N VAL A 18 -8.59 3.00 12.65
CA VAL A 18 -9.44 3.83 11.78
C VAL A 18 -10.83 3.22 11.59
N SER A 19 -10.98 1.90 11.71
CA SER A 19 -12.27 1.22 11.67
C SER A 19 -13.17 1.58 12.86
N THR A 20 -12.61 1.79 14.06
CA THR A 20 -13.38 2.25 15.23
C THR A 20 -13.83 3.69 15.11
N LEU A 21 -13.21 4.44 14.19
CA LEU A 21 -13.55 5.82 13.84
C LEU A 21 -14.51 5.89 12.64
N GLY A 22 -15.05 4.74 12.19
CA GLY A 22 -16.05 4.67 11.13
C GLY A 22 -15.49 4.61 9.70
N VAL A 23 -14.18 4.41 9.53
CA VAL A 23 -13.60 4.14 8.20
C VAL A 23 -13.98 2.74 7.76
N ILE A 24 -14.60 2.64 6.60
CA ILE A 24 -15.04 1.39 5.98
C ILE A 24 -14.26 1.19 4.68
N GLY A 25 -13.91 -0.07 4.37
CA GLY A 25 -13.25 -0.42 3.12
C GLY A 25 -14.00 0.06 1.87
N PRO A 26 -13.28 0.32 0.76
CA PRO A 26 -13.90 0.76 -0.48
C PRO A 26 -14.72 -0.36 -1.13
N SER A 27 -15.79 0.01 -1.81
CA SER A 27 -16.54 -0.92 -2.69
C SER A 27 -15.89 -0.99 -4.08
N SER A 28 -16.39 -1.89 -4.94
CA SER A 28 -15.95 -1.98 -6.33
C SER A 28 -16.06 -0.61 -7.03
N GLY A 29 -15.02 -0.19 -7.74
CA GLY A 29 -14.94 1.11 -8.41
C GLY A 29 -14.57 2.29 -7.49
N GLN A 30 -14.33 2.06 -6.19
CA GLN A 30 -13.90 3.09 -5.24
C GLN A 30 -12.48 2.85 -4.73
N GLY A 31 -11.84 3.92 -4.29
CA GLY A 31 -10.61 3.88 -3.50
C GLY A 31 -10.78 4.61 -2.18
N LEU A 32 -9.73 4.60 -1.36
CA LEU A 32 -9.68 5.33 -0.09
C LEU A 32 -8.63 6.44 -0.15
N VAL A 33 -9.04 7.65 0.22
CA VAL A 33 -8.14 8.79 0.45
C VAL A 33 -8.36 9.29 1.87
N LEU A 34 -7.36 9.12 2.73
CA LEU A 34 -7.40 9.55 4.15
C LEU A 34 -8.68 9.12 4.90
N GLY A 35 -9.16 7.90 4.63
CA GLY A 35 -10.36 7.35 5.27
C GLY A 35 -11.68 7.65 4.55
N LYS A 36 -11.67 8.53 3.53
CA LYS A 36 -12.83 8.83 2.70
C LYS A 36 -12.88 7.90 1.49
N ARG A 37 -14.06 7.33 1.22
CA ARG A 37 -14.32 6.60 -0.03
C ARG A 37 -14.51 7.61 -1.16
N VAL A 38 -13.72 7.45 -2.21
CA VAL A 38 -13.74 8.28 -3.41
C VAL A 38 -13.81 7.39 -4.65
N PRO A 39 -14.18 7.91 -5.83
CA PRO A 39 -14.02 7.16 -7.09
C PRO A 39 -12.57 6.68 -7.27
N MET A 40 -12.38 5.49 -7.83
CA MET A 40 -11.04 4.89 -8.01
C MET A 40 -10.06 5.82 -8.71
N GLU A 41 -10.50 6.49 -9.78
CA GLU A 41 -9.67 7.42 -10.55
C GLU A 41 -9.12 8.56 -9.67
N HIS A 42 -9.95 9.13 -8.81
CA HIS A 42 -9.53 10.15 -7.86
C HIS A 42 -8.53 9.61 -6.83
N ALA A 43 -8.71 8.37 -6.35
CA ALA A 43 -7.73 7.75 -5.46
C ALA A 43 -6.35 7.57 -6.12
N ILE A 44 -6.33 7.20 -7.41
CA ILE A 44 -5.09 7.05 -8.19
C ILE A 44 -4.44 8.41 -8.43
N GLU A 45 -5.20 9.42 -8.83
CA GLU A 45 -4.69 10.79 -9.03
C GLU A 45 -4.08 11.36 -7.74
N GLU A 46 -4.78 11.18 -6.62
CA GLU A 46 -4.31 11.61 -5.32
C GLU A 46 -3.02 10.90 -4.89
N ALA A 47 -2.91 9.60 -5.15
CA ALA A 47 -1.70 8.83 -4.89
C ALA A 47 -0.52 9.36 -5.73
N ALA A 48 -0.74 9.61 -7.02
CA ALA A 48 0.27 10.17 -7.92
C ALA A 48 0.73 11.56 -7.46
N ARG A 49 -0.22 12.44 -7.12
CA ARG A 49 0.07 13.79 -6.62
C ARG A 49 0.94 13.76 -5.36
N ARG A 50 0.62 12.89 -4.39
CA ARG A 50 1.41 12.75 -3.15
C ARG A 50 2.80 12.20 -3.41
N LEU A 51 2.94 11.23 -4.30
CA LEU A 51 4.25 10.70 -4.69
C LEU A 51 5.12 11.78 -5.32
N LEU A 52 4.57 12.59 -6.24
CA LEU A 52 5.28 13.69 -6.91
C LEU A 52 5.64 14.84 -5.96
N GLN A 53 4.82 15.11 -4.95
CA GLN A 53 5.05 16.17 -3.96
C GLN A 53 5.94 15.73 -2.79
N ALA A 54 6.22 14.44 -2.65
CA ALA A 54 7.04 13.95 -1.55
C ALA A 54 8.49 14.45 -1.68
N LYS A 55 9.06 14.93 -0.57
CA LYS A 55 10.47 15.36 -0.51
C LYS A 55 11.45 14.20 -0.69
N ASN A 56 11.06 12.99 -0.30
CA ASN A 56 11.88 11.78 -0.38
C ASN A 56 10.98 10.56 -0.66
N PRO A 57 10.41 10.45 -1.87
CA PRO A 57 9.52 9.35 -2.21
C PRO A 57 10.31 8.03 -2.11
N THR A 58 9.73 7.07 -1.39
CA THR A 58 10.33 5.76 -1.17
C THR A 58 9.26 4.69 -1.32
N ILE A 59 9.53 3.69 -2.14
CA ILE A 59 8.65 2.56 -2.38
C ILE A 59 9.28 1.34 -1.70
N PHE A 60 8.50 0.67 -0.87
CA PHE A 60 8.87 -0.55 -0.16
C PHE A 60 8.07 -1.73 -0.69
N PRO A 61 8.46 -2.34 -1.83
CA PRO A 61 7.73 -3.48 -2.37
C PRO A 61 7.88 -4.69 -1.44
N GLY A 62 6.76 -5.33 -1.13
CA GLY A 62 6.71 -6.59 -0.37
C GLY A 62 7.17 -7.79 -1.20
N PRO A 63 7.48 -8.94 -0.57
CA PRO A 63 7.95 -10.13 -1.26
C PRO A 63 6.94 -10.70 -2.26
N LEU A 64 5.63 -10.49 -2.06
CA LEU A 64 4.61 -10.93 -3.01
C LEU A 64 4.73 -10.23 -4.37
N VAL A 65 5.33 -9.03 -4.40
CA VAL A 65 5.58 -8.26 -5.62
C VAL A 65 6.99 -8.54 -6.15
N LEU A 66 7.98 -8.73 -5.28
CA LEU A 66 9.40 -8.83 -5.67
C LEU A 66 9.76 -10.15 -6.36
N TRP A 67 9.13 -11.25 -5.96
CA TRP A 67 9.47 -12.57 -6.48
C TRP A 67 8.61 -12.88 -7.71
N ALA A 68 9.22 -13.33 -8.79
CA ALA A 68 8.51 -13.76 -10.00
C ALA A 68 7.80 -15.12 -9.81
N TRP A 69 7.09 -15.31 -8.69
CA TRP A 69 6.52 -16.58 -8.25
C TRP A 69 5.22 -16.95 -8.99
N ASN A 70 4.60 -15.98 -9.66
CA ASN A 70 3.52 -16.15 -10.62
C ASN A 70 3.54 -15.01 -11.65
N GLU A 71 2.66 -15.04 -12.65
CA GLU A 71 2.59 -13.99 -13.68
C GLU A 71 2.11 -12.65 -13.14
N GLN A 72 1.20 -12.65 -12.17
CA GLN A 72 0.71 -11.42 -11.53
C GLN A 72 1.85 -10.66 -10.84
N ALA A 73 2.68 -11.35 -10.06
CA ALA A 73 3.82 -10.77 -9.37
C ALA A 73 4.85 -10.20 -10.35
N LYS A 74 5.07 -10.86 -11.51
CA LYS A 74 5.91 -10.30 -12.58
C LYS A 74 5.34 -9.00 -13.14
N GLN A 75 4.03 -8.90 -13.31
CA GLN A 75 3.37 -7.69 -13.79
C GLN A 75 3.44 -6.57 -12.74
N GLU A 76 3.16 -6.87 -11.48
CA GLU A 76 3.25 -5.94 -10.36
C GLU A 76 4.69 -5.42 -10.19
N ALA A 77 5.71 -6.29 -10.29
CA ALA A 77 7.11 -5.90 -10.24
C ALA A 77 7.48 -4.90 -11.34
N LYS A 78 7.02 -5.13 -12.57
CA LYS A 78 7.21 -4.21 -13.70
C LYS A 78 6.53 -2.87 -13.45
N ALA A 79 5.30 -2.88 -12.93
CA ALA A 79 4.56 -1.67 -12.61
C ALA A 79 5.27 -0.85 -11.52
N VAL A 80 5.74 -1.50 -10.45
CA VAL A 80 6.50 -0.84 -9.39
C VAL A 80 7.81 -0.25 -9.91
N LYS A 81 8.53 -0.97 -10.77
CA LYS A 81 9.76 -0.44 -11.38
C LYS A 81 9.48 0.78 -12.24
N ALA A 82 8.46 0.72 -13.10
CA ALA A 82 8.05 1.84 -13.94
C ALA A 82 7.62 3.07 -13.10
N LEU A 83 6.91 2.85 -11.99
CA LEU A 83 6.53 3.92 -11.06
C LEU A 83 7.75 4.58 -10.40
N ALA A 84 8.73 3.78 -9.96
CA ALA A 84 9.96 4.28 -9.36
C ALA A 84 10.84 5.07 -10.34
N ASP A 85 10.75 4.77 -11.64
CA ASP A 85 11.43 5.52 -12.69
C ASP A 85 10.70 6.82 -13.05
N ALA A 86 9.36 6.82 -13.00
CA ALA A 86 8.52 7.98 -13.30
C ALA A 86 8.52 9.04 -12.18
N VAL A 87 8.57 8.60 -10.93
CA VAL A 87 8.75 9.46 -9.76
C VAL A 87 10.04 9.00 -9.14
N PRO A 88 11.16 9.76 -9.20
CA PRO A 88 12.52 9.32 -8.87
C PRO A 88 12.66 8.89 -7.41
N ALA A 89 12.06 7.75 -7.10
CA ALA A 89 11.79 7.24 -5.79
C ALA A 89 12.84 6.20 -5.45
N LYS A 90 13.22 6.18 -4.17
CA LYS A 90 14.07 5.11 -3.66
C LYS A 90 13.27 3.82 -3.64
N LEU A 91 13.87 2.72 -4.05
CA LEU A 91 13.26 1.41 -3.98
C LEU A 91 14.00 0.58 -2.93
N ILE A 92 13.32 0.27 -1.83
CA ILE A 92 13.87 -0.52 -0.72
C ILE A 92 13.08 -1.83 -0.65
N PRO A 93 13.56 -2.91 -1.28
CA PRO A 93 12.84 -4.17 -1.27
C PRO A 93 12.72 -4.71 0.15
N MET A 94 11.52 -5.12 0.56
CA MET A 94 11.36 -5.83 1.81
C MET A 94 12.09 -7.17 1.74
N ALA A 95 12.72 -7.57 2.85
CA ALA A 95 13.36 -8.86 2.95
C ALA A 95 12.36 -9.98 2.66
N ASP A 96 12.85 -11.04 2.02
CA ASP A 96 12.05 -12.23 1.77
C ASP A 96 11.68 -12.90 3.10
N TYR A 97 10.43 -12.75 3.51
CA TYR A 97 9.88 -13.42 4.67
C TYR A 97 9.06 -14.66 4.33
N ARG A 98 9.17 -15.20 3.09
CA ARG A 98 8.73 -16.57 2.82
C ARG A 98 9.22 -17.46 3.96
N PRO A 99 8.37 -18.32 4.53
CA PRO A 99 8.51 -18.76 5.90
C PRO A 99 9.89 -19.38 6.15
N LYS A 100 10.63 -18.78 7.09
CA LYS A 100 11.81 -19.40 7.73
C LYS A 100 11.43 -20.65 8.53
N TYR A 101 10.14 -20.86 8.77
CA TYR A 101 9.61 -22.03 9.47
C TYR A 101 9.27 -23.14 8.46
N PRO A 102 9.66 -24.39 8.74
CA PRO A 102 9.14 -25.52 7.97
C PRO A 102 7.61 -25.46 8.01
N LYS A 103 6.97 -25.61 6.85
CA LYS A 103 5.53 -25.78 6.76
C LYS A 103 5.16 -26.95 7.69
N ILE A 104 4.42 -26.68 8.75
CA ILE A 104 3.83 -27.75 9.56
C ILE A 104 2.82 -28.43 8.63
N TYR A 105 3.08 -29.68 8.28
CA TYR A 105 2.14 -30.54 7.57
C TYR A 105 1.46 -31.40 8.63
N PRO A 106 0.26 -31.04 9.13
CA PRO A 106 -0.43 -31.79 10.18
C PRO A 106 -0.87 -33.20 9.76
N GLU A 107 -0.67 -33.57 8.49
CA GLU A 107 -1.10 -34.83 7.88
C GLU A 107 0.06 -35.74 7.44
N ARG A 108 1.22 -35.68 8.13
CA ARG A 108 2.28 -36.70 8.01
C ARG A 108 2.60 -37.32 9.36
#